data_AF-A0A943TP84-F1
#
_entry.id   AF-A0A943TP84-F1
#
_cell.length_a   1.000
_cell.length_b   1.000
_cell.length_c   1.000
_cell.angle_alpha   90.00
_cell.angle_beta   90.00
_cell.angle_gamma   90.00
#
_symmetry.space_group_name_H-M   'P 1'
#
loop_
_entity.id
_entity.type
_entity.pdbx_description
1 polymer ?
#
loop_
_entity_poly.entity_id
_entity_poly.type
_entity_poly.pdbx_seq_one_letter_code
_entity_poly.pdbx_strand_id
1 'polypeptide(L)'
;MFGSKEASEDKLKKMVEKGKWDKLRKQYLDSDKTTQVALAKACAASRNDGSVNILTSLLEVDDVDVKIAAVTSLGEVGDDHVTALIRQLAVKTPADQTELKAAITKALEKIVERA
;
A
#
# COMPACT_ATOMS: atom_id res chain seq x y z
N MET A 1 -11.05 25.67 7.74
CA MET A 1 -10.02 25.06 6.87
C MET A 1 -9.25 24.05 7.70
N PHE A 2 -9.55 22.76 7.55
CA PHE A 2 -8.82 21.70 8.25
C PHE A 2 -7.50 21.54 7.51
N GLY A 3 -6.41 22.02 8.11
CA GLY A 3 -5.07 21.77 7.58
C GLY A 3 -4.90 20.27 7.41
N SER A 4 -4.47 19.85 6.21
CA SER A 4 -4.04 18.49 5.92
C SER A 4 -3.10 18.08 7.04
N LYS A 5 -3.62 17.28 7.98
CA LYS A 5 -2.82 16.77 9.10
C LYS A 5 -1.92 15.72 8.48
N GLU A 6 -0.77 16.18 8.02
CA GLU A 6 0.38 15.33 7.73
C GLU A 6 0.52 14.40 8.94
N ALA A 7 0.14 13.15 8.74
CA ALA A 7 0.16 12.18 9.81
C ALA A 7 1.55 11.58 9.81
N SER A 8 2.27 11.76 10.92
CA SER A 8 3.54 11.08 11.09
C SER A 8 3.36 9.57 10.92
N GLU A 9 4.34 8.94 10.29
CA GLU A 9 4.32 7.50 10.03
C GLU A 9 4.07 6.69 11.32
N ASP A 10 4.65 7.11 12.45
CA ASP A 10 4.44 6.50 13.77
C ASP A 10 2.98 6.52 14.22
N LYS A 11 2.27 7.60 13.91
CA LYS A 11 0.85 7.72 14.25
C LYS A 11 0.02 6.78 13.40
N LEU A 12 0.33 6.66 12.11
CA LEU A 12 -0.33 5.75 11.20
C LEU A 12 -0.08 4.30 11.61
N LYS A 13 1.17 3.93 11.93
CA LYS A 13 1.55 2.62 12.47
C LYS A 13 0.74 2.26 13.72
N LYS A 14 0.68 3.15 14.71
CA LYS A 14 -0.15 2.95 15.92
C LYS A 14 -1.64 2.80 15.62
N MET A 15 -2.15 3.42 14.56
CA MET A 15 -3.55 3.29 14.15
C MET A 15 -3.81 1.97 13.44
N VAL A 16 -2.87 1.50 12.61
CA VAL A 16 -2.87 0.19 11.95
C VAL A 16 -2.82 -0.92 13.01
N GLU A 17 -1.89 -0.86 13.96
CA GLU A 17 -1.78 -1.80 15.09
C GLU A 17 -3.07 -1.89 15.92
N LYS A 18 -3.75 -0.75 16.12
CA LYS A 18 -5.01 -0.66 16.85
C LYS A 18 -6.23 -1.03 16.02
N GLY A 19 -6.05 -1.43 14.75
CA GLY A 19 -7.14 -1.80 13.86
C GLY A 19 -8.11 -0.67 13.54
N LYS A 20 -7.66 0.59 13.54
CA LYS A 20 -8.52 1.77 13.30
C LYS A 20 -8.82 1.99 11.81
N TRP A 21 -9.22 0.93 11.11
CA TRP A 21 -9.36 0.89 9.65
C TRP A 21 -10.34 1.93 9.11
N ASP A 22 -11.53 2.06 9.71
CA ASP A 22 -12.52 3.05 9.27
C ASP A 22 -12.00 4.49 9.33
N LYS A 23 -11.23 4.78 10.38
CA LYS A 23 -10.62 6.10 10.56
C LYS A 23 -9.46 6.29 9.59
N LEU A 24 -8.67 5.24 9.35
CA LEU A 24 -7.57 5.28 8.38
C LEU A 24 -8.10 5.58 6.98
N ARG A 25 -9.17 4.88 6.57
CA ARG A 25 -9.85 5.11 5.29
C ARG A 25 -10.36 6.53 5.16
N LYS A 26 -11.21 6.97 6.09
CA LYS A 26 -11.90 8.25 6.00
C LYS A 26 -10.98 9.47 6.11
N GLN A 27 -9.80 9.33 6.72
CA GLN A 27 -8.91 10.47 6.99
C GLN A 27 -7.68 10.54 6.08
N TYR A 28 -7.23 9.41 5.51
CA TYR A 28 -5.93 9.35 4.86
C TYR A 28 -5.94 8.66 3.49
N LEU A 29 -7.07 8.11 3.02
CA LEU A 29 -7.14 7.65 1.62
C LEU A 29 -7.26 8.83 0.65
N ASP A 30 -7.89 9.93 1.04
CA ASP A 30 -8.04 11.15 0.21
C ASP A 30 -7.06 12.26 0.63
N SER A 31 -6.00 11.93 1.37
CA SER A 31 -4.97 12.90 1.76
C SER A 31 -3.96 13.15 0.64
N ASP A 32 -2.99 14.03 0.88
CA ASP A 32 -1.88 14.24 -0.03
C ASP A 32 -1.02 12.96 -0.19
N LYS A 33 -0.25 12.93 -1.29
CA LYS A 33 0.57 11.77 -1.65
C LYS A 33 1.56 11.36 -0.56
N THR A 34 2.13 12.31 0.20
CA THR A 34 3.12 11.99 1.23
C THR A 34 2.47 11.22 2.37
N THR A 35 1.27 11.63 2.77
CA THR A 35 0.46 10.95 3.78
C THR A 35 -0.03 9.58 3.29
N GLN A 36 -0.45 9.46 2.02
CA GLN A 36 -0.85 8.18 1.41
C GLN A 36 0.33 7.18 1.35
N VAL A 37 1.52 7.63 0.97
CA VAL A 37 2.75 6.82 0.98
C VAL A 37 3.11 6.37 2.40
N ALA A 38 3.01 7.27 3.38
CA ALA A 38 3.25 6.92 4.78
C ALA A 38 2.21 5.90 5.30
N LEU A 39 0.96 6.01 4.86
CA LEU A 39 -0.11 5.05 5.17
C LEU A 39 0.20 3.66 4.60
N ALA A 40 0.63 3.58 3.33
CA ALA A 40 1.03 2.32 2.72
C ALA A 40 2.14 1.63 3.54
N LYS A 41 3.21 2.38 3.85
CA LYS A 41 4.33 1.88 4.66
C LYS A 41 3.88 1.41 6.04
N ALA A 42 2.97 2.12 6.69
CA ALA A 42 2.44 1.72 7.98
C ALA A 42 1.65 0.39 7.88
N CYS A 43 0.89 0.18 6.82
CA CYS A 43 0.14 -1.06 6.59
C CYS A 43 1.03 -2.28 6.33
N ALA A 44 2.24 -2.10 5.78
CA ALA A 44 3.20 -3.18 5.53
C ALA A 44 3.56 -3.99 6.79
N ALA A 45 3.54 -3.34 7.96
CA ALA A 45 3.86 -3.97 9.24
C ALA A 45 2.75 -4.90 9.78
N SER A 46 1.59 -4.96 9.13
CA SER A 46 0.44 -5.72 9.62
C SER A 46 -0.13 -6.63 8.54
N ARG A 47 -0.01 -7.95 8.77
CA ARG A 47 -0.47 -9.02 7.87
C ARG A 47 -1.92 -9.40 8.16
N ASN A 48 -2.84 -8.46 7.95
CA ASN A 48 -4.28 -8.70 8.11
C ASN A 48 -5.09 -8.05 6.98
N ASP A 49 -6.35 -8.49 6.87
CA ASP A 49 -7.28 -8.02 5.84
C ASP A 49 -7.48 -6.50 5.89
N GLY A 50 -7.40 -5.89 7.08
CA GLY A 50 -7.51 -4.44 7.25
C GLY A 50 -6.43 -3.70 6.47
N SER A 51 -5.17 -4.10 6.66
CA SER A 51 -4.03 -3.57 5.91
C SER A 51 -4.11 -3.86 4.42
N VAL A 52 -4.41 -5.11 4.03
CA VAL A 52 -4.50 -5.49 2.62
C VAL A 52 -5.56 -4.67 1.89
N ASN A 53 -6.72 -4.43 2.53
CA ASN A 53 -7.77 -3.63 1.93
C ASN A 53 -7.40 -2.14 1.82
N ILE A 54 -6.65 -1.58 2.77
CA ILE A 54 -6.13 -0.20 2.65
C ILE A 54 -5.15 -0.11 1.48
N LEU A 55 -4.19 -1.03 1.42
CA LEU A 55 -3.19 -1.08 0.36
C LEU A 55 -3.83 -1.25 -1.01
N THR A 56 -4.87 -2.09 -1.11
CA THR A 56 -5.65 -2.27 -2.34
C THR A 56 -6.33 -0.96 -2.77
N SER A 57 -6.90 -0.21 -1.81
CA SER A 57 -7.51 1.10 -2.10
C SER A 57 -6.47 2.11 -2.62
N LEU A 58 -5.24 2.06 -2.08
CA LEU A 58 -4.14 2.93 -2.53
C LEU A 58 -3.63 2.59 -3.94
N LEU A 59 -3.85 1.37 -4.45
CA LEU A 59 -3.53 1.01 -5.83
C LEU A 59 -4.46 1.67 -6.86
N GLU A 60 -5.66 2.10 -6.43
CA GLU A 60 -6.66 2.73 -7.28
C GLU A 60 -6.46 4.25 -7.40
N VAL A 61 -5.59 4.85 -6.58
CA VAL A 61 -5.22 6.27 -6.64
C VAL A 61 -4.43 6.56 -7.91
N ASP A 62 -4.58 7.72 -8.55
CA ASP A 62 -3.90 8.02 -9.82
C ASP A 62 -2.37 8.19 -9.71
N ASP A 63 -1.87 8.58 -8.54
CA ASP A 63 -0.46 8.89 -8.30
C ASP A 63 0.43 7.62 -8.29
N VAL A 64 1.47 7.61 -9.14
CA VAL A 64 2.35 6.45 -9.32
C VAL A 64 3.23 6.18 -8.09
N ASP A 65 3.65 7.22 -7.34
CA ASP A 65 4.46 7.07 -6.14
C ASP A 65 3.66 6.32 -5.06
N VAL A 66 2.37 6.65 -4.95
CA VAL A 66 1.42 5.99 -4.03
C VAL A 66 1.21 4.53 -4.42
N LYS A 67 1.01 4.24 -5.71
CA LYS A 67 0.88 2.86 -6.21
C LYS A 67 2.14 2.05 -5.92
N ILE A 68 3.32 2.60 -6.19
CA ILE A 68 4.62 1.94 -5.93
C ILE A 68 4.77 1.62 -4.44
N ALA A 69 4.44 2.57 -3.57
CA ALA A 69 4.47 2.35 -2.12
C ALA A 69 3.50 1.22 -1.71
N ALA A 70 2.27 1.24 -2.21
CA ALA A 70 1.26 0.22 -1.92
C ALA A 70 1.69 -1.18 -2.38
N VAL A 71 2.20 -1.33 -3.61
CA VAL A 71 2.73 -2.59 -4.14
C VAL A 71 3.91 -3.10 -3.31
N THR A 72 4.84 -2.20 -2.97
CA THR A 72 6.01 -2.55 -2.16
C THR A 72 5.58 -3.07 -0.78
N SER A 73 4.63 -2.39 -0.15
CA SER A 73 4.07 -2.77 1.15
C SER A 73 3.29 -4.09 1.08
N LEU A 74 2.55 -4.35 0.00
CA LEU A 74 1.93 -5.65 -0.26
C LEU A 74 2.98 -6.76 -0.36
N GLY A 75 4.09 -6.52 -1.08
CA GLY A 75 5.23 -7.44 -1.13
C GLY A 75 5.84 -7.75 0.25
N GLU A 76 5.74 -6.83 1.19
CA GLU A 76 6.20 -7.04 2.58
C GLU A 76 5.24 -7.88 3.42
N VAL A 77 3.94 -7.76 3.16
CA VAL A 77 2.90 -8.59 3.79
C VAL A 77 3.02 -10.05 3.33
N GLY A 78 3.19 -10.28 2.02
CA GLY A 78 3.58 -11.57 1.45
C GLY A 78 2.78 -12.79 1.91
N ASP A 79 1.47 -12.78 1.70
CA ASP A 79 0.61 -13.97 1.81
C ASP A 79 0.13 -14.44 0.41
N ASP A 80 -0.49 -15.62 0.33
CA ASP A 80 -0.95 -16.20 -0.94
C ASP A 80 -1.96 -15.28 -1.66
N HIS A 81 -2.84 -14.63 -0.90
CA HIS A 81 -3.86 -13.73 -1.43
C HIS A 81 -3.22 -12.48 -2.05
N VAL A 82 -2.27 -11.87 -1.35
CA VAL A 82 -1.51 -10.71 -1.80
C VAL A 82 -0.65 -11.06 -3.02
N THR A 83 -0.08 -12.26 -3.07
CA THR A 83 0.67 -12.75 -4.23
C THR A 83 -0.20 -12.77 -5.49
N ALA A 84 -1.42 -13.30 -5.38
CA ALA A 84 -2.37 -13.31 -6.49
C ALA A 84 -2.76 -11.89 -6.93
N LEU A 85 -2.95 -10.98 -5.97
CA LEU A 85 -3.28 -9.58 -6.24
C LEU A 85 -2.15 -8.86 -7.00
N ILE A 86 -0.89 -9.01 -6.56
CA ILE A 86 0.27 -8.40 -7.22
C ILE A 86 0.45 -8.98 -8.64
N ARG A 87 0.23 -10.28 -8.84
CA ARG A 87 0.25 -10.90 -10.18
C ARG A 87 -0.83 -10.34 -11.08
N GLN A 88 -2.05 -10.17 -10.57
CA GLN A 88 -3.14 -9.55 -11.34
C GLN A 88 -2.81 -8.11 -11.72
N LEU A 89 -2.17 -7.36 -10.81
CA LEU A 89 -1.71 -6.00 -11.08
C LEU A 89 -0.67 -6.01 -12.21
N ALA A 90 0.31 -6.93 -12.20
CA ALA A 90 1.31 -7.06 -13.26
C ALA A 90 0.71 -7.19 -14.67
N VAL A 91 -0.39 -7.94 -14.79
CA VAL A 91 -1.11 -8.17 -16.05
C VAL A 91 -1.89 -6.92 -16.47
N LYS A 92 -2.48 -6.20 -15.52
CA LYS A 92 -3.28 -4.99 -15.77
C LYS A 92 -2.43 -3.75 -16.00
N THR A 93 -1.19 -3.71 -15.47
CA THR A 93 -0.29 -2.57 -15.59
C THR A 93 0.20 -2.41 -17.05
N PRO A 94 -0.12 -1.28 -17.69
CA PRO A 94 0.34 -0.96 -19.05
C PRO A 94 1.87 -0.97 -19.19
N ALA A 95 2.37 -1.22 -20.40
CA ALA A 95 3.81 -1.38 -20.66
C ALA A 95 4.63 -0.09 -20.48
N ASP A 96 3.99 1.06 -20.59
CA ASP A 96 4.55 2.40 -20.39
C ASP A 96 4.76 2.75 -18.90
N GLN A 97 4.12 2.04 -17.96
CA GLN A 97 4.35 2.24 -16.51
C GLN A 97 5.54 1.43 -16.00
N THR A 98 6.74 1.75 -16.51
CA THR A 98 7.99 1.04 -16.22
C THR A 98 8.33 0.98 -14.74
N GLU A 99 8.15 2.09 -14.01
CA GLU A 99 8.44 2.18 -12.58
C GLU A 99 7.51 1.28 -11.74
N LEU A 100 6.21 1.33 -12.02
CA LEU A 100 5.24 0.49 -11.34
C LEU A 100 5.49 -0.99 -11.63
N LYS A 101 5.82 -1.35 -12.89
CA LYS A 101 6.21 -2.73 -13.24
C LYS A 101 7.45 -3.20 -12.49
N ALA A 102 8.48 -2.36 -12.39
CA ALA A 102 9.67 -2.71 -11.62
C ALA A 102 9.34 -2.97 -10.14
N ALA A 103 8.47 -2.14 -9.55
CA ALA A 103 8.02 -2.33 -8.17
C ALA A 103 7.22 -3.64 -7.99
N ILE A 104 6.34 -3.97 -8.94
CA ILE A 104 5.56 -5.21 -8.96
C ILE A 104 6.47 -6.44 -9.04
N THR A 105 7.43 -6.45 -9.96
CA THR A 105 8.39 -7.55 -10.11
C THR A 105 9.18 -7.74 -8.82
N LYS A 106 9.71 -6.65 -8.25
CA LYS A 106 10.46 -6.68 -7.00
C LYS A 106 9.64 -7.18 -5.82
N ALA A 107 8.36 -6.80 -5.75
CA ALA A 107 7.45 -7.29 -4.71
C ALA A 107 7.22 -8.81 -4.84
N LEU A 108 7.04 -9.33 -6.06
CA LEU A 108 6.92 -10.77 -6.30
C LEU A 108 8.20 -11.54 -5.95
N GLU A 109 9.36 -11.03 -6.37
CA GLU A 109 10.68 -11.62 -6.05
C GLU A 109 10.85 -11.72 -4.53
N LYS A 110 10.56 -10.63 -3.80
CA LYS A 110 10.67 -10.60 -2.33
C LYS A 110 9.74 -11.59 -1.63
N ILE A 111 8.55 -11.84 -2.18
CA ILE A 111 7.64 -12.86 -1.65
C ILE A 111 8.23 -14.26 -1.87
N VAL A 112 8.74 -14.54 -3.08
CA VAL A 112 9.31 -15.84 -3.43
C VAL A 112 10.57 -16.13 -2.61
N GLU A 113 11.44 -15.14 -2.35
CA GLU A 113 12.62 -15.30 -1.50
C GLU A 113 12.29 -15.66 -0.04
N ARG A 114 11.07 -15.38 0.41
CA ARG A 114 10.60 -15.64 1.78
C ARG A 114 9.79 -16.92 1.92
N ALA A 115 9.37 -17.54 0.81
CA ALA A 115 8.56 -18.75 0.76
C ALA A 115 9.43 -20.01 0.85
#